data_AF-A0A7X8C8C3-F1
#
_entry.id   AF-A0A7X8C8C3-F1
#
_cell.length_a   1.000
_cell.length_b   1.000
_cell.length_c   1.000
_cell.angle_alpha   90.00
_cell.angle_beta   90.00
_cell.angle_gamma   90.00
#
_symmetry.space_group_name_H-M   'P 1'
#
loop_
_entity.id
_entity.type
_entity.pdbx_description
1 polymer ?
#
loop_
_entity_poly.entity_id
_entity_poly.type
_entity_poly.pdbx_seq_one_letter_code
_entity_poly.pdbx_strand_id
1 'polypeptide(L)'
;MNKKQFIDSLRGKTVKALLELLRLGQTGESNIDPDFLNCIIDELNSRELSKSESKDFEDLMNFSFNDNPTEKSDSKNEFSEEEIESIKKETDIEPSRYTALKTIIGLISILGYIVIVIGIIAMIFFATKEQEEQVLIGFVSLVISVIIALPLLAFSNLIYVFIDIEYNTRKTKDAIKKID
;
A
#
# COMPACT_ATOMS: atom_id res chain seq x y z
N MET A 1 11.98 4.89 19.13
CA MET A 1 11.51 6.29 19.20
C MET A 1 9.99 6.34 19.03
N ASN A 2 9.25 6.53 20.12
CA ASN A 2 7.78 6.51 20.08
C ASN A 2 7.22 7.52 19.05
N LYS A 3 6.14 7.18 18.33
CA LYS A 3 5.50 8.02 17.29
C LYS A 3 5.34 9.50 17.68
N LYS A 4 5.06 9.76 18.96
CA LYS A 4 4.97 11.13 19.50
C LYS A 4 6.32 11.86 19.48
N GLN A 5 7.39 11.19 19.91
CA GLN A 5 8.76 11.71 19.84
C GLN A 5 9.23 11.90 18.39
N PHE A 6 8.78 11.04 17.48
CA PHE A 6 9.03 11.21 16.05
C PHE A 6 8.39 12.47 15.50
N ILE A 7 7.08 12.67 15.73
CA ILE A 7 6.37 13.89 15.32
C ILE A 7 7.00 15.14 15.94
N ASP A 8 7.37 15.09 17.22
CA ASP A 8 8.04 16.19 17.90
C ASP A 8 9.42 16.50 17.28
N SER A 9 10.15 15.48 16.82
CA SER A 9 11.41 15.64 16.07
C SER A 9 11.19 16.27 14.70
N LEU A 10 10.13 15.89 13.97
CA LEU A 10 9.80 16.48 12.66
C LEU A 10 9.58 17.99 12.74
N ARG A 11 8.92 18.47 13.80
CA ARG A 11 8.65 19.90 14.04
C ARG A 11 9.92 20.76 14.11
N GLY A 12 11.03 20.19 14.59
CA GLY A 12 12.32 20.87 14.67
C GLY A 12 13.16 20.81 13.38
N LYS A 13 12.76 20.00 12.40
CA LYS A 13 13.54 19.78 11.16
C LYS A 13 13.13 20.76 10.06
N THR A 14 14.06 21.04 9.15
CA THR A 14 13.80 21.88 7.98
C THR A 14 12.92 21.15 6.96
N VAL A 15 12.20 21.90 6.12
CA VAL A 15 11.36 21.34 5.04
C VAL A 15 12.19 20.45 4.11
N LYS A 16 13.41 20.88 3.79
CA LYS A 16 14.36 20.11 2.98
C LYS A 16 14.67 18.73 3.59
N ALA A 17 14.91 18.67 4.90
CA ALA A 17 15.18 17.41 5.59
C ALA A 17 13.95 16.47 5.60
N LEU A 18 12.74 17.03 5.68
CA LEU A 18 11.50 16.26 5.59
C LEU A 18 11.28 15.68 4.19
N LEU A 19 11.57 16.45 3.13
CA LEU A 19 11.49 15.95 1.75
C LEU A 19 12.54 14.86 1.47
N GLU A 20 13.73 14.98 2.05
CA GLU A 20 14.79 13.98 1.94
C GLU A 20 14.41 12.66 2.63
N LEU A 21 13.83 12.74 3.84
CA LEU A 21 13.25 11.58 4.53
C LEU A 21 12.13 10.92 3.73
N LEU A 22 11.25 11.71 3.12
CA LEU A 22 10.17 11.20 2.28
C LEU A 22 10.74 10.46 1.06
N ARG A 23 11.75 11.02 0.40
CA ARG A 23 12.45 10.39 -0.73
C ARG A 23 13.14 9.08 -0.33
N LEU A 24 13.81 9.05 0.82
CA LEU A 24 14.47 7.84 1.35
C LEU A 24 13.46 6.74 1.71
N GLY A 25 12.28 7.10 2.18
CA GLY A 25 11.21 6.14 2.44
C GLY A 25 10.53 5.62 1.17
N GLN A 26 10.32 6.48 0.18
CA GLN A 26 9.71 6.10 -1.10
C GLN A 26 10.62 5.24 -1.99
N THR A 27 11.93 5.49 -1.96
CA THR A 27 12.92 4.70 -2.73
C THR A 27 13.22 3.33 -2.11
N GLY A 28 12.72 3.07 -0.90
CA GLY A 28 13.00 1.84 -0.15
C GLY A 28 14.44 1.72 0.35
N GLU A 29 15.27 2.78 0.18
CA GLU A 29 16.63 2.82 0.75
C GLU A 29 16.59 2.85 2.29
N SER A 30 15.49 3.32 2.86
CA SER A 30 15.22 3.23 4.29
C SER A 30 13.95 2.39 4.53
N ASN A 31 14.04 1.38 5.40
CA ASN A 31 12.91 0.56 5.87
C ASN A 31 12.01 1.38 6.82
N ILE A 32 11.56 2.56 6.39
CA ILE A 32 10.67 3.43 7.16
C ILE A 32 9.24 2.91 7.00
N ASP A 33 8.54 2.76 8.13
CA ASP A 33 7.14 2.33 8.14
C ASP A 33 6.26 3.31 7.33
N PRO A 34 5.31 2.81 6.51
CA PRO A 34 4.31 3.66 5.85
C PRO A 34 3.59 4.64 6.78
N ASP A 35 3.37 4.28 8.05
CA ASP A 35 2.75 5.15 9.04
C ASP A 35 3.63 6.34 9.44
N PHE A 36 4.96 6.21 9.36
CA PHE A 36 5.90 7.31 9.58
C PHE A 36 6.00 8.21 8.34
N LEU A 37 5.90 7.64 7.14
CA LEU A 37 5.82 8.42 5.90
C LEU A 37 4.56 9.28 5.88
N ASN A 38 3.42 8.73 6.31
CA ASN A 38 2.19 9.50 6.48
C ASN A 38 2.37 10.67 7.46
N CYS A 39 3.13 10.49 8.55
CA CYS A 39 3.40 11.59 9.48
C CYS A 39 4.29 12.69 8.87
N ILE A 40 5.25 12.31 8.02
CA ILE A 40 6.09 13.28 7.29
C ILE A 40 5.24 14.06 6.29
N ILE A 41 4.35 13.37 5.56
CA ILE A 41 3.40 13.97 4.62
C ILE A 41 2.45 14.94 5.34
N ASP A 42 1.87 14.53 6.48
CA ASP A 42 0.99 15.38 7.28
C ASP A 42 1.72 16.62 7.80
N GLU A 43 2.97 16.47 8.27
CA GLU A 43 3.80 17.59 8.73
C GLU A 43 4.18 18.54 7.57
N LEU A 44 4.54 18.01 6.40
CA LEU A 44 4.82 18.83 5.21
C LEU A 44 3.57 19.60 4.73
N ASN A 45 2.40 18.96 4.72
CA ASN A 45 1.13 19.59 4.38
C ASN A 45 0.69 20.66 5.38
N SER A 46 1.12 20.56 6.65
CA SER A 46 0.82 21.54 7.69
C SER A 46 1.66 22.82 7.61
N ARG A 47 2.70 22.84 6.77
CA ARG A 47 3.64 23.96 6.61
C ARG A 47 3.34 24.77 5.37
N GLU A 48 3.63 26.07 5.44
CA GLU A 48 3.65 26.93 4.26
C GLU A 48 4.90 26.62 3.42
N LEU A 49 4.76 25.69 2.47
CA LEU A 49 5.81 25.35 1.51
C LEU A 49 6.02 26.50 0.52
N SER A 50 7.27 26.79 0.18
CA SER A 50 7.58 27.68 -0.93
C SER A 50 7.21 27.02 -2.27
N LYS A 51 7.05 27.82 -3.33
CA LYS A 51 6.68 27.31 -4.67
C LYS A 51 7.63 26.23 -5.20
N SER A 52 8.92 26.31 -4.87
CA SER A 52 9.91 25.28 -5.24
C SER A 52 9.76 24.02 -4.40
N GLU A 53 9.52 24.14 -3.09
CA GLU A 53 9.36 22.99 -2.20
C GLU A 53 8.03 22.25 -2.45
N SER A 54 6.96 22.99 -2.76
CA SER A 54 5.68 22.40 -3.17
C SER A 54 5.84 21.58 -4.45
N LYS A 55 6.64 22.08 -5.41
CA LYS A 55 6.91 21.37 -6.65
C LYS A 55 7.71 20.09 -6.39
N ASP A 56 8.76 20.16 -5.57
CA ASP A 56 9.56 18.98 -5.21
C ASP A 56 8.72 17.93 -4.45
N PHE A 57 7.83 18.39 -3.57
CA PHE A 57 6.89 17.52 -2.86
C PHE A 57 5.88 16.86 -3.81
N GLU A 58 5.30 17.62 -4.74
CA GLU A 58 4.37 17.11 -5.75
C GLU A 58 5.06 16.10 -6.68
N ASP A 59 6.31 16.38 -7.08
CA ASP A 59 7.14 15.46 -7.87
C ASP A 59 7.40 14.14 -7.10
N LEU A 60 7.63 14.21 -5.78
CA LEU A 60 7.77 13.01 -4.92
C LEU A 60 6.45 12.24 -4.77
N MET A 61 5.31 12.92 -4.63
CA MET A 61 4.01 12.25 -4.53
C MET A 61 3.58 11.62 -5.85
N ASN A 62 4.01 12.19 -6.98
CA ASN A 62 3.76 11.67 -8.32
C ASN A 62 4.75 10.58 -8.76
N PHE A 63 5.83 10.34 -8.01
CA PHE A 63 6.88 9.36 -8.34
C PHE A 63 6.46 7.89 -8.19
N SER A 64 5.16 7.58 -8.09
CA SER A 64 4.69 6.22 -7.83
C SER A 64 4.91 5.22 -8.98
N PHE A 65 5.17 5.62 -10.24
CA PHE A 65 5.38 4.65 -11.34
C PHE A 65 6.14 5.25 -12.53
N ASN A 66 7.42 5.61 -12.38
CA ASN A 66 8.27 5.70 -13.57
C ASN A 66 9.76 5.48 -13.27
N ASP A 67 10.35 4.56 -14.02
CA ASP A 67 11.74 4.12 -13.95
C ASP A 67 12.74 5.26 -14.20
N ASN A 68 13.57 5.60 -13.20
CA ASN A 68 15.04 5.58 -13.28
C ASN A 68 15.68 6.18 -12.01
N PRO A 69 16.71 5.54 -11.43
CA PRO A 69 17.51 6.14 -10.37
C PRO A 69 18.55 7.05 -11.01
N THR A 70 18.50 8.36 -10.77
CA THR A 70 19.67 9.19 -11.07
C THR A 70 19.87 10.29 -10.04
N GLU A 71 21.15 10.43 -9.68
CA GLU A 71 21.79 11.40 -8.80
C GLU A 71 21.70 11.15 -7.29
N LYS A 72 22.75 10.45 -6.82
CA LYS A 72 23.28 10.54 -5.45
C LYS A 72 23.66 12.00 -5.19
N SER A 73 22.85 12.68 -4.41
CA SER A 73 23.21 13.95 -3.79
C SER A 73 24.02 13.63 -2.53
N ASP A 74 25.31 13.95 -2.53
CA ASP A 74 26.17 13.99 -1.35
C ASP A 74 25.67 15.09 -0.39
N SER A 75 24.59 14.78 0.33
CA SER A 75 24.03 15.59 1.40
C SER A 75 24.54 15.01 2.72
N LYS A 76 25.25 15.84 3.48
CA LYS A 76 25.79 15.52 4.79
C LYS A 76 24.62 15.14 5.71
N ASN A 77 24.47 13.84 5.99
CA ASN A 77 23.40 13.28 6.84
C ASN A 77 23.26 14.08 8.15
N GLU A 78 22.13 14.77 8.30
CA GLU A 78 21.76 15.55 9.49
C GLU A 78 20.97 14.70 10.52
N PHE A 79 20.98 13.37 10.32
CA PHE A 79 20.52 12.35 11.24
C PHE A 79 21.71 11.50 11.69
N SER A 80 21.83 11.29 13.01
CA SER A 80 22.85 10.38 13.55
C SER A 80 22.53 8.95 13.11
N GLU A 81 23.55 8.14 12.78
CA GLU A 81 23.39 6.71 12.49
C GLU A 81 22.64 5.98 13.63
N GLU A 82 22.78 6.46 14.87
CA GLU A 82 22.07 5.95 16.05
C GLU A 82 20.55 6.23 16.01
N GLU A 83 20.11 7.34 15.42
CA GLU A 83 18.68 7.66 15.26
C GLU A 83 18.04 6.73 14.21
N ILE A 84 18.75 6.49 13.09
CA ILE A 84 18.32 5.59 12.02
C ILE A 84 18.25 4.13 12.54
N GLU A 85 19.23 3.70 13.35
CA GLU A 85 19.24 2.36 13.93
C GLU A 85 18.14 2.17 15.00
N SER A 86 17.80 3.22 15.75
CA SER A 86 16.70 3.21 16.72
C SER A 86 15.31 3.11 16.08
N ILE A 87 15.14 3.62 14.86
CA ILE A 87 13.91 3.48 14.06
C ILE A 87 13.79 2.03 13.56
N LYS A 88 14.90 1.45 13.09
CA LYS A 88 14.97 0.07 12.57
C LYS A 88 14.67 -0.99 13.64
N LYS A 89 15.02 -0.72 14.90
CA LYS A 89 14.80 -1.64 16.03
C LYS A 89 13.37 -1.62 16.58
N GLU A 90 12.59 -0.58 16.30
CA GLU A 90 11.21 -0.44 16.82
C GLU A 90 10.16 -0.99 15.82
N THR A 91 10.50 -1.04 14.53
CA THR A 91 9.75 -1.76 13.48
C THR A 91 9.67 -3.28 13.68
N ASP A 92 10.48 -3.86 14.58
CA ASP A 92 10.46 -5.29 14.90
C ASP A 92 9.49 -5.67 16.04
N ILE A 93 8.71 -4.73 16.57
CA ILE A 93 7.81 -4.97 17.71
C ILE A 93 6.34 -4.67 17.37
N GLU A 94 5.85 -5.19 16.25
CA GLU A 94 4.56 -5.90 16.24
C GLU A 94 4.44 -6.69 14.94
N PRO A 95 4.52 -8.03 14.97
CA PRO A 95 4.27 -8.81 13.77
C PRO A 95 2.82 -8.57 13.35
N SER A 96 2.67 -7.83 12.27
CA SER A 96 1.43 -7.54 11.53
C SER A 96 0.50 -8.76 11.57
N ARG A 97 -0.44 -8.76 12.53
CA ARG A 97 -1.30 -9.91 12.84
C ARG A 97 -2.18 -10.35 11.66
N TYR A 98 -2.25 -9.50 10.63
CA TYR A 98 -3.07 -9.66 9.43
C TYR A 98 -2.26 -9.92 8.16
N THR A 99 -0.93 -10.02 8.19
CA THR A 99 -0.15 -10.24 6.95
C THR A 99 -0.49 -11.57 6.32
N ALA A 100 -0.59 -12.65 7.11
CA ALA A 100 -1.07 -13.94 6.60
C ALA A 100 -2.48 -13.84 6.02
N LEU A 101 -3.37 -13.07 6.65
CA LEU A 101 -4.75 -12.90 6.21
C LEU A 101 -4.84 -12.10 4.91
N LYS A 102 -4.09 -11.01 4.78
CA LYS A 102 -3.95 -10.22 3.54
C LYS A 102 -3.44 -11.08 2.39
N THR A 103 -2.46 -11.94 2.63
CA THR A 103 -1.96 -12.88 1.61
C THR A 103 -3.04 -13.86 1.17
N ILE A 104 -3.79 -14.46 2.10
CA ILE A 104 -4.89 -15.38 1.78
C ILE A 104 -5.99 -14.69 0.97
N ILE A 105 -6.35 -13.45 1.33
CA ILE A 105 -7.35 -12.66 0.61
C ILE A 105 -6.89 -12.37 -0.82
N GLY A 106 -5.62 -12.02 -0.99
CA GLY A 106 -4.99 -11.84 -2.30
C GLY A 106 -5.06 -13.11 -3.14
N LEU A 107 -4.73 -14.27 -2.56
CA LEU A 107 -4.82 -15.57 -3.23
C LEU A 107 -6.26 -15.89 -3.67
N ILE A 108 -7.26 -15.63 -2.83
CA ILE A 108 -8.69 -15.82 -3.16
C ILE A 108 -9.10 -14.91 -4.33
N SER A 109 -8.64 -13.65 -4.34
CA SER A 109 -8.89 -12.72 -5.43
C SER A 109 -8.29 -13.21 -6.75
N ILE A 110 -7.01 -13.59 -6.72
CA ILE A 110 -6.29 -14.16 -7.88
C ILE A 110 -7.02 -15.40 -8.40
N LEU A 111 -7.46 -16.29 -7.51
CA LEU A 111 -8.21 -17.48 -7.89
C LEU A 111 -9.52 -17.13 -8.61
N GLY A 112 -10.24 -16.10 -8.15
CA GLY A 112 -11.43 -15.58 -8.82
C GLY A 112 -11.14 -15.12 -10.25
N TYR A 113 -10.06 -14.37 -10.47
CA TYR A 113 -9.64 -13.97 -11.81
C TYR A 113 -9.24 -15.16 -12.69
N ILE A 114 -8.53 -16.16 -12.14
CA ILE A 114 -8.17 -17.38 -12.88
C ILE A 114 -9.43 -18.10 -13.37
N VAL A 115 -10.48 -18.21 -12.54
CA VAL A 115 -11.75 -18.86 -12.93
C VAL A 115 -12.41 -18.12 -14.10
N ILE A 116 -12.38 -16.78 -14.11
CA ILE A 116 -12.90 -15.98 -15.23
C ILE A 116 -12.10 -16.25 -16.51
N VAL A 117 -10.76 -16.22 -16.42
CA VAL A 117 -9.88 -16.49 -17.56
C VAL A 117 -10.13 -17.89 -18.15
N ILE A 118 -10.27 -18.91 -17.29
CA ILE A 118 -10.61 -20.27 -17.73
C ILE A 118 -11.97 -20.29 -18.45
N GLY A 119 -12.98 -19.58 -17.94
CA GLY A 119 -14.29 -19.47 -18.59
C GLY A 119 -14.21 -18.84 -19.98
N ILE A 120 -13.40 -17.78 -20.13
CA ILE A 120 -13.19 -17.12 -21.43
C ILE A 120 -12.46 -18.06 -22.40
N ILE A 121 -11.40 -18.75 -21.96
CA ILE A 121 -10.66 -19.70 -22.80
C ILE A 121 -11.59 -20.85 -23.23
N ALA A 122 -12.39 -21.39 -22.32
CA ALA A 122 -13.36 -22.44 -22.63
C ALA A 122 -14.38 -21.95 -23.68
N MET A 123 -14.93 -20.75 -23.50
CA MET A 123 -15.85 -20.16 -24.48
C MET A 123 -15.21 -20.05 -25.87
N ILE A 124 -14.00 -19.51 -25.96
CA ILE A 124 -13.28 -19.37 -27.25
C ILE A 124 -13.03 -20.75 -27.85
N PHE A 125 -12.56 -21.72 -27.06
CA PHE A 125 -12.29 -23.08 -27.52
C PHE A 125 -13.53 -23.75 -28.12
N PHE A 126 -14.67 -23.66 -27.43
CA PHE A 126 -15.93 -24.23 -27.94
C PHE A 126 -16.50 -23.43 -29.11
N ALA A 127 -16.28 -22.11 -29.17
CA ALA A 127 -16.73 -21.27 -30.27
C ALA A 127 -15.97 -21.52 -31.58
N THR A 128 -14.72 -22.00 -31.51
CA THR A 128 -13.92 -22.33 -32.71
C THR A 128 -14.31 -23.65 -33.39
N LYS A 129 -15.20 -24.45 -32.78
CA LYS A 129 -15.65 -25.71 -33.36
C LYS A 129 -16.90 -25.49 -34.20
N GLU A 130 -16.96 -26.08 -35.39
CA GLU A 130 -18.02 -25.88 -36.41
C GLU A 130 -19.41 -26.41 -36.01
N GLN A 131 -19.59 -26.91 -34.79
CA GLN A 131 -20.87 -27.45 -34.31
C GLN A 131 -21.63 -26.39 -33.50
N GLU A 132 -22.80 -25.98 -33.99
CA GLU A 132 -23.64 -24.95 -33.37
C GLU A 132 -23.99 -25.24 -31.90
N GLU A 133 -24.21 -26.52 -31.55
CA GLU A 133 -24.52 -26.92 -30.16
C GLU A 133 -23.38 -26.64 -29.18
N GLN A 134 -22.13 -26.60 -29.65
CA GLN A 134 -20.97 -26.41 -28.80
C GLN A 134 -20.79 -24.96 -28.35
N VAL A 135 -21.26 -24.00 -29.16
CA VAL A 135 -21.24 -22.58 -28.81
C VAL A 135 -22.12 -22.34 -27.56
N LEU A 136 -23.27 -23.00 -27.49
CA LEU A 136 -24.17 -22.91 -26.33
C LEU A 136 -23.52 -23.49 -25.06
N ILE A 137 -22.80 -24.61 -25.19
CA ILE A 137 -22.02 -25.19 -24.08
C ILE A 137 -20.93 -24.22 -23.60
N GLY A 138 -20.21 -23.59 -24.54
CA GLY A 138 -19.21 -22.56 -24.24
C GLY A 138 -19.80 -21.38 -23.47
N PHE A 139 -20.97 -20.89 -23.90
CA PHE A 139 -21.67 -19.81 -23.21
C PHE A 139 -22.11 -20.21 -21.79
N VAL A 140 -22.70 -21.39 -21.61
CA VAL A 140 -23.07 -21.90 -20.29
C VAL A 140 -21.84 -22.02 -19.38
N SER A 141 -20.71 -22.49 -19.90
CA SER A 141 -19.45 -22.57 -19.14
C SER A 141 -18.97 -21.21 -18.64
N LEU A 142 -19.08 -20.16 -19.47
CA LEU A 142 -18.73 -18.79 -19.09
C LEU A 142 -19.66 -18.27 -17.98
N VAL A 143 -20.97 -18.50 -18.11
CA VAL A 143 -21.96 -18.09 -17.10
C VAL A 143 -21.66 -18.75 -15.76
N ILE A 144 -21.37 -20.06 -15.75
CA ILE A 144 -20.99 -20.79 -14.53
C ILE A 144 -19.72 -20.21 -13.92
N SER A 145 -18.68 -19.94 -14.73
CA SER A 145 -17.44 -19.32 -14.25
C SER A 145 -17.69 -17.97 -13.58
N VAL A 146 -18.55 -17.13 -14.16
CA VAL A 146 -18.91 -15.81 -13.58
C VAL A 146 -19.68 -15.98 -12.27
N ILE A 147 -20.65 -16.89 -12.22
CA ILE A 147 -21.43 -17.19 -11.01
C ILE A 147 -20.54 -17.64 -9.85
N ILE A 148 -19.46 -18.37 -10.14
CA ILE A 148 -18.49 -18.81 -9.13
C ILE A 148 -17.51 -17.66 -8.78
N ALA A 149 -16.97 -16.97 -9.77
CA ALA A 149 -15.95 -15.94 -9.57
C ALA A 149 -16.46 -14.72 -8.80
N LEU A 150 -17.71 -14.29 -9.04
CA LEU A 150 -18.27 -13.10 -8.39
C LEU A 150 -18.32 -13.24 -6.85
N PRO A 151 -18.87 -14.32 -6.27
CA PRO A 151 -18.77 -14.58 -4.84
C PRO A 151 -17.33 -14.58 -4.32
N LEU A 152 -16.39 -15.24 -5.01
CA LEU A 152 -14.98 -15.28 -4.60
C LEU A 152 -14.37 -13.87 -4.49
N LEU A 153 -14.57 -13.05 -5.52
CA LEU A 153 -14.10 -11.66 -5.55
C LEU A 153 -14.81 -10.78 -4.50
N ALA A 154 -16.12 -10.96 -4.34
CA ALA A 154 -16.90 -10.24 -3.35
C ALA A 154 -16.46 -10.58 -1.91
N PHE A 155 -16.21 -11.85 -1.61
CA PHE A 155 -15.68 -12.28 -0.30
C PHE A 155 -14.29 -11.70 -0.05
N SER A 156 -13.42 -11.69 -1.06
CA SER A 156 -12.09 -11.07 -0.93
C SER A 156 -12.20 -9.59 -0.54
N ASN A 157 -13.04 -8.82 -1.24
CA ASN A 157 -13.27 -7.40 -0.94
C ASN A 157 -13.93 -7.19 0.42
N LEU A 158 -14.88 -8.05 0.81
CA LEU A 158 -15.54 -7.97 2.10
C LEU A 158 -14.53 -8.12 3.26
N ILE A 159 -13.60 -9.06 3.15
CA ILE A 159 -12.58 -9.26 4.19
C ILE A 159 -11.62 -8.06 4.26
N TYR A 160 -11.26 -7.45 3.11
CA TYR A 160 -10.49 -6.19 3.11
C TYR A 160 -11.17 -5.09 3.92
N VAL A 161 -12.48 -4.91 3.72
CA VAL A 161 -13.27 -3.92 4.46
C VAL A 161 -13.29 -4.23 5.96
N PHE A 162 -13.42 -5.49 6.35
CA PHE A 162 -13.36 -5.87 7.77
C PHE A 162 -12.00 -5.59 8.41
N ILE A 163 -10.90 -5.87 7.70
CA ILE A 163 -9.55 -5.55 8.19
C ILE A 163 -9.39 -4.04 8.40
N ASP A 164 -9.88 -3.23 7.46
CA ASP A 164 -9.78 -1.77 7.54
C ASP A 164 -10.63 -1.21 8.69
N ILE A 165 -11.87 -1.69 8.86
CA ILE A 165 -12.72 -1.31 10.00
C ILE A 165 -12.05 -1.68 11.32
N GLU A 166 -11.46 -2.87 11.43
CA GLU A 166 -10.80 -3.30 12.67
C GLU A 166 -9.58 -2.42 12.98
N TYR A 167 -8.75 -2.16 11.97
CA TYR A 167 -7.58 -1.30 12.12
C TYR A 167 -7.97 0.11 12.56
N ASN A 168 -8.95 0.72 11.89
CA ASN A 168 -9.44 2.06 12.22
C ASN A 168 -10.09 2.11 13.62
N THR A 169 -10.81 1.06 14.01
CA THR A 169 -11.42 0.96 15.36
C THR A 169 -10.36 0.87 16.45
N ARG A 170 -9.30 0.07 16.25
CA ARG A 170 -8.17 -0.02 17.20
C ARG A 170 -7.43 1.30 17.31
N LYS A 171 -7.10 1.92 16.18
CA LYS A 171 -6.42 3.23 16.13
C LYS A 171 -7.21 4.30 16.88
N THR A 172 -8.54 4.32 16.71
CA THR A 172 -9.43 5.25 17.42
C THR A 172 -9.44 4.99 18.92
N LYS A 173 -9.53 3.72 19.35
CA LYS A 173 -9.49 3.34 20.77
C LYS A 173 -8.17 3.74 21.43
N ASP A 174 -7.06 3.51 20.77
CA ASP A 174 -5.73 3.84 21.29
C ASP A 174 -5.49 5.36 21.32
N ALA A 175 -6.09 6.11 20.39
CA ALA A 175 -6.07 7.58 20.43
C ALA A 175 -6.86 8.13 21.63
N ILE A 176 -8.05 7.59 21.90
CA ILE A 176 -8.89 7.99 23.05
C ILE A 176 -8.16 7.69 24.37
N LYS A 177 -7.57 6.49 24.50
CA LYS A 177 -6.81 6.09 25.70
C LYS A 177 -5.56 6.94 25.98
N LYS A 178 -5.05 7.69 25.00
CA LYS A 178 -3.92 8.61 25.17
C LYS A 178 -4.32 10.01 25.64
N ILE A 179 -5.63 10.31 25.65
CA ILE A 179 -6.19 11.62 26.05
C ILE A 179 -6.62 11.60 27.54
N ASP A 180 -6.98 10.43 28.07
CA ASP A 180 -7.20 10.17 29.52
C ASP A 180 -5.89 9.92 30.28
#